data_AF-A0A1Q6RG16-F1
#
_entry.id   AF-A0A1Q6RG16-F1
#
_cell.length_a   1.000
_cell.length_b   1.000
_cell.length_c   1.000
_cell.angle_alpha   90.00
_cell.angle_beta   90.00
_cell.angle_gamma   90.00
#
_symmetry.space_group_name_H-M   'P 1'
#
loop_
_entity.id
_entity.type
_entity.pdbx_description
1 polymer ?
#
loop_
_entity_poly.entity_id
_entity_poly.type
_entity_poly.pdbx_seq_one_letter_code
_entity_poly.pdbx_strand_id
1 'polypeptide(L)'
;MREKLCGSFGSGRPYIGILGEFDALSGLSQKAGSCEKDPVVQDVSWLTPAAQIETATWPSGMPLHTWQTVACGKSSIAYKGMLCAGKVMAASAIDLIEDPELLKAAREEFKRRAKGGYTCPIEPETVPTAL
;
A
#
# COMPACT_ATOMS: atom_id res chain seq x y z
N MET A 1 -8.37 12.63 18.91
CA MET A 1 -9.50 12.79 17.98
C MET A 1 -9.39 11.65 16.97
N ARG A 2 -10.40 10.78 16.85
CA ARG A 2 -10.33 9.58 15.99
C ARG A 2 -10.62 9.98 14.54
N GLU A 3 -9.62 9.90 13.67
CA GLU A 3 -9.84 9.99 12.22
C GLU A 3 -9.94 8.57 11.66
N LYS A 4 -11.16 8.06 11.53
CA LYS A 4 -11.46 6.89 10.69
C LYS A 4 -11.98 7.43 9.37
N LEU A 5 -11.19 7.32 8.30
CA LEU A 5 -11.73 7.43 6.94
C LEU A 5 -12.46 6.11 6.62
N CYS A 6 -13.75 6.20 6.32
CA CYS A 6 -14.57 5.10 5.79
C CYS A 6 -15.34 5.65 4.60
N GLY A 7 -15.20 5.01 3.44
CA GLY A 7 -15.98 5.27 2.24
C GLY A 7 -16.41 3.95 1.61
N SER A 8 -17.65 3.86 1.13
CA SER A 8 -18.16 2.72 0.37
C SER A 8 -19.00 3.22 -0.80
N PHE A 9 -18.76 2.72 -2.02
CA PHE A 9 -19.51 3.12 -3.22
C PHE A 9 -19.78 1.94 -4.15
N GLY A 10 -21.04 1.44 -4.26
CA GLY A 10 -21.63 0.51 -5.28
C GLY A 10 -21.96 -0.95 -4.83
N SER A 11 -22.42 -1.85 -5.72
CA SER A 11 -22.60 -3.30 -5.47
C SER A 11 -22.14 -4.13 -6.69
N GLY A 12 -21.22 -5.08 -6.45
CA GLY A 12 -20.47 -5.82 -7.49
C GLY A 12 -19.27 -5.01 -8.02
N ARG A 13 -18.02 -5.46 -7.83
CA ARG A 13 -16.84 -4.58 -8.08
C ARG A 13 -15.58 -5.27 -8.60
N PRO A 14 -14.75 -4.57 -9.38
CA PRO A 14 -13.32 -4.86 -9.51
C PRO A 14 -12.58 -4.62 -8.18
N TYR A 15 -11.58 -5.46 -7.89
CA TYR A 15 -10.65 -5.24 -6.78
C TYR A 15 -9.60 -4.20 -7.20
N ILE A 16 -9.51 -3.09 -6.46
CA ILE A 16 -8.46 -2.06 -6.58
C ILE A 16 -7.73 -2.05 -5.23
N GLY A 17 -6.47 -2.48 -5.21
CA GLY A 17 -5.62 -2.45 -4.03
C GLY A 17 -4.87 -1.14 -3.96
N ILE A 18 -5.12 -0.33 -2.93
CA ILE A 18 -4.33 0.86 -2.63
C ILE A 18 -3.53 0.56 -1.36
N LEU A 19 -2.21 0.48 -1.50
CA LEU A 19 -1.30 0.29 -0.39
C LEU A 19 -0.96 1.66 0.20
N GLY A 20 -1.59 2.01 1.32
CA GLY A 20 -1.06 3.05 2.20
C GLY A 20 0.02 2.41 3.06
N GLU A 21 1.28 2.63 2.73
CA GLU A 21 2.39 2.09 3.51
C GLU A 21 2.56 2.92 4.79
N PHE A 22 2.07 2.38 5.90
CA PHE A 22 2.43 2.81 7.24
C PHE A 22 3.13 1.63 7.91
N ASP A 23 4.45 1.54 7.70
CA ASP A 23 5.36 0.57 8.30
C ASP A 23 4.86 -0.89 8.24
N ALA A 24 4.43 -1.34 7.05
CA ALA A 24 4.13 -2.75 6.83
C ALA A 24 5.45 -3.49 6.59
N LEU A 25 6.04 -4.01 7.67
CA LEU A 25 7.22 -4.88 7.60
C LEU A 25 7.02 -5.97 6.53
N SER A 26 8.05 -6.26 5.76
CA SER A 26 8.10 -7.40 4.84
C SER A 26 7.76 -8.70 5.61
N GLY A 27 6.80 -9.49 5.09
CA GLY A 27 6.33 -10.73 5.73
C GLY A 27 5.08 -10.61 6.61
N LEU A 28 4.44 -9.43 6.70
CA LEU A 28 3.12 -9.24 7.34
C LEU A 28 1.93 -9.43 6.38
N SER A 29 2.18 -9.84 5.13
CA SER A 29 1.13 -10.05 4.15
C SER A 29 0.20 -11.19 4.61
N GLN A 30 -1.08 -10.89 4.84
CA GLN A 30 -2.08 -11.82 5.38
C GLN A 30 -3.14 -12.13 4.33
N LYS A 31 -3.57 -13.39 4.22
CA LYS A 31 -4.68 -13.75 3.35
C LYS A 31 -5.95 -13.00 3.75
N ALA A 32 -6.55 -12.30 2.78
CA ALA A 32 -7.76 -11.53 3.00
C ALA A 32 -8.90 -12.40 3.58
N GLY A 33 -9.52 -11.93 4.66
CA GLY A 33 -10.61 -12.64 5.35
C GLY A 33 -10.18 -13.69 6.38
N SER A 34 -8.87 -13.91 6.61
CA SER A 34 -8.40 -14.80 7.67
C SER A 34 -8.27 -14.10 9.02
N CYS A 35 -8.87 -14.69 10.06
CA CYS A 35 -8.71 -14.28 11.46
C CYS A 35 -7.54 -14.99 12.18
N GLU A 36 -6.84 -15.89 11.49
CA GLU A 36 -5.70 -16.67 12.01
C GLU A 36 -4.47 -16.41 11.14
N LYS A 37 -3.24 -16.53 11.67
CA LYS A 37 -2.01 -16.27 10.91
C LYS A 37 -1.95 -17.14 9.65
N ASP A 38 -2.16 -16.55 8.48
CA ASP A 38 -2.20 -17.18 7.16
C ASP A 38 -1.45 -16.28 6.16
N PRO A 39 -0.11 -16.28 6.22
CA PRO A 39 0.70 -15.37 5.45
C PRO A 39 0.64 -15.72 3.96
N VAL A 40 0.43 -14.72 3.11
CA VAL A 40 0.47 -14.94 1.65
C VAL A 40 1.93 -15.05 1.21
N VAL A 41 2.22 -16.12 0.47
CA VAL A 41 3.56 -16.47 -0.02
C VAL A 41 4.09 -15.44 -1.05
N GLN A 42 3.25 -14.53 -1.56
CA GLN A 42 3.62 -13.54 -2.59
C GLN A 42 3.31 -12.13 -2.11
N ASP A 43 4.18 -11.16 -2.43
CA ASP A 43 3.88 -9.75 -2.15
C ASP A 43 2.66 -9.29 -2.95
N VAL A 44 1.89 -8.36 -2.38
CA VAL A 44 0.63 -7.86 -2.98
C VAL A 44 0.85 -7.35 -4.41
N SER A 45 2.01 -6.75 -4.68
CA SER A 45 2.41 -6.24 -6.00
C SER A 45 2.60 -7.31 -7.08
N TRP A 46 2.64 -8.60 -6.71
CA TRP A 46 2.67 -9.73 -7.65
C TRP A 46 1.31 -10.36 -7.91
N LEU A 47 0.30 -10.03 -7.09
CA LEU A 47 -1.07 -10.56 -7.23
C LEU A 47 -2.01 -9.59 -7.95
N THR A 48 -1.77 -8.28 -7.83
CA THR A 48 -2.63 -7.23 -8.39
C THR A 48 -1.78 -6.02 -8.77
N PRO A 49 -2.22 -5.18 -9.75
CA PRO A 49 -1.63 -3.86 -9.92
C PRO A 49 -1.55 -3.12 -8.58
N ALA A 50 -0.37 -2.63 -8.25
CA ALA A 50 -0.10 -1.89 -7.02
C ALA A 50 0.60 -0.58 -7.37
N ALA A 51 0.22 0.50 -6.67
CA ALA A 51 0.83 1.81 -6.79
C ALA A 51 1.09 2.36 -5.38
N GLN A 52 2.10 3.21 -5.26
CA GLN A 52 2.50 3.87 -4.03
C GLN A 52 2.64 5.37 -4.29
N ILE A 53 2.42 6.16 -3.24
CA ILE A 53 2.66 7.59 -3.25
C ILE A 53 3.46 8.00 -2.02
N GLU A 54 4.49 8.80 -2.25
CA GLU A 54 5.24 9.47 -1.20
C GLU A 54 4.88 10.95 -1.16
N THR A 55 4.70 11.49 0.04
CA THR A 55 4.43 12.91 0.25
C THR A 55 5.33 13.44 1.35
N ALA A 56 5.67 14.73 1.28
CA ALA A 56 6.50 15.37 2.29
C ALA A 56 5.75 15.45 3.64
N THR A 57 6.12 14.59 4.58
CA THR A 57 5.61 14.56 5.96
C THR A 57 6.67 14.92 7.01
N TRP A 58 7.91 15.13 6.59
CA TRP A 58 9.05 15.57 7.41
C TRP A 58 10.01 16.47 6.58
N PRO A 59 10.91 17.23 7.22
CA PRO A 59 11.90 18.05 6.54
C PRO A 59 12.87 17.24 5.66
N SER A 60 13.30 17.84 4.54
CA SER A 60 14.29 17.22 3.64
C SER A 60 15.61 16.91 4.35
N GLY A 61 16.25 15.79 3.98
CA GLY A 61 17.54 15.37 4.49
C GLY A 61 17.52 14.62 5.83
N MET A 62 16.35 14.39 6.43
CA MET A 62 16.23 13.53 7.61
C MET A 62 16.27 12.04 7.23
N PRO A 63 17.13 11.23 7.86
CA PRO A 63 17.11 9.78 7.65
C PRO A 63 15.81 9.15 8.16
N LEU A 64 15.30 8.16 7.42
CA LEU A 64 14.15 7.33 7.84
C LEU A 64 14.49 6.51 9.09
N HIS A 65 13.47 6.09 9.83
CA HIS A 65 13.60 5.28 11.05
C HIS A 65 14.39 5.96 12.19
N THR A 66 14.28 7.29 12.29
CA THR A 66 14.95 8.07 13.34
C THR A 66 13.98 8.76 14.28
N TRP A 67 14.43 9.11 15.49
CA TRP A 67 13.61 9.85 16.45
C TRP A 67 13.21 11.23 15.91
N GLN A 68 14.02 11.82 15.02
CA GLN A 68 13.74 13.08 14.35
C GLN A 68 12.47 12.98 13.49
N THR A 69 12.32 11.89 12.72
CA THR A 69 11.10 11.62 11.94
C THR A 69 9.88 11.46 12.86
N VAL A 70 10.03 10.75 13.98
CA VAL A 70 8.95 10.58 14.98
C VAL A 70 8.53 11.92 15.57
N ALA A 71 9.48 12.80 15.89
CA ALA A 71 9.20 14.12 16.42
C ALA A 71 8.38 14.99 15.44
N CYS A 72 8.51 14.77 14.13
CA CYS A 72 7.72 15.45 13.11
C CYS A 72 6.29 14.91 12.94
N GLY A 73 5.95 13.73 13.47
CA GLY A 73 4.69 13.03 13.16
C GLY A 73 3.40 13.76 13.56
N LYS A 74 3.47 14.76 14.46
CA LYS A 74 2.32 15.60 14.87
C LYS A 74 2.42 17.04 14.36
N SER A 75 3.37 17.32 13.48
CA SER A 75 3.56 18.66 12.92
C SER A 75 2.53 18.97 11.83
N SER A 76 2.39 20.25 11.49
CA SER A 76 1.50 20.67 10.42
C SER A 76 1.92 20.14 9.04
N ILE A 77 3.22 19.90 8.81
CA ILE A 77 3.71 19.29 7.56
C ILE A 77 3.27 17.82 7.46
N ALA A 78 3.34 17.06 8.57
CA ALA A 78 2.89 15.67 8.59
C ALA A 78 1.40 15.55 8.26
N TYR A 79 0.55 16.36 8.89
CA TYR A 79 -0.88 16.35 8.60
C TYR A 79 -1.19 16.75 7.15
N LYS A 80 -0.55 17.79 6.63
CA LYS A 80 -0.76 18.25 5.24
C LYS A 80 -0.29 17.21 4.22
N GLY A 81 0.86 16.58 4.45
CA GLY A 81 1.37 15.49 3.61
C GLY A 81 0.41 14.30 3.60
N MET A 82 -0.01 13.84 4.79
CA MET A 82 -0.97 12.73 4.92
C MET A 82 -2.30 13.02 4.22
N LEU A 83 -2.86 14.23 4.37
CA LEU A 83 -4.09 14.61 3.67
C LEU A 83 -3.90 14.69 2.15
N CYS A 84 -2.73 15.12 1.68
CA CYS A 84 -2.38 15.11 0.26
C CYS A 84 -2.36 13.66 -0.26
N ALA A 85 -1.65 12.77 0.42
CA ALA A 85 -1.59 11.35 0.07
C ALA A 85 -2.99 10.73 0.02
N GLY A 86 -3.82 10.99 1.04
CA GLY A 86 -5.20 10.51 1.08
C GLY A 86 -6.05 10.97 -0.10
N LYS A 87 -5.91 12.24 -0.49
CA LYS A 87 -6.61 12.80 -1.66
C LYS A 87 -6.15 12.17 -2.97
N VAL A 88 -4.84 11.97 -3.14
CA VAL A 88 -4.32 11.35 -4.37
C VAL A 88 -4.78 9.90 -4.45
N MET A 89 -4.68 9.14 -3.36
CA MET A 89 -5.18 7.76 -3.32
C MET A 89 -6.68 7.68 -3.68
N ALA A 90 -7.50 8.57 -3.11
CA ALA A 90 -8.93 8.60 -3.41
C ALA A 90 -9.21 9.00 -4.87
N ALA A 91 -8.52 10.03 -5.38
CA ALA A 91 -8.66 10.47 -6.77
C ALA A 91 -8.23 9.36 -7.76
N SER A 92 -7.10 8.70 -7.53
CA SER A 92 -6.67 7.57 -8.35
C SER A 92 -7.65 6.40 -8.32
N ALA A 93 -8.31 6.16 -7.18
CA ALA A 93 -9.37 5.16 -7.10
C ALA A 93 -10.58 5.54 -7.98
N ILE A 94 -10.98 6.81 -7.92
CA ILE A 94 -12.08 7.36 -8.71
C ILE A 94 -11.74 7.24 -10.20
N ASP A 95 -10.54 7.67 -10.62
CA ASP A 95 -10.09 7.58 -12.01
C ASP A 95 -10.17 6.13 -12.53
N LEU A 96 -9.73 5.16 -11.75
CA LEU A 96 -9.80 3.73 -12.11
C LEU A 96 -11.23 3.17 -12.15
N ILE A 97 -12.17 3.75 -11.40
CA ILE A 97 -13.58 3.35 -11.39
C ILE A 97 -14.33 3.99 -12.56
N GLU A 98 -14.05 5.26 -12.85
CA GLU A 98 -14.74 6.06 -13.85
C GLU A 98 -14.22 5.85 -15.27
N ASP A 99 -12.95 5.43 -15.43
CA ASP A 99 -12.33 5.12 -16.73
C ASP A 99 -12.00 3.60 -16.86
N PRO A 100 -12.89 2.81 -17.48
CA PRO A 100 -12.66 1.39 -17.71
C PRO A 100 -11.46 1.09 -18.62
N GLU A 101 -11.11 1.98 -19.55
CA GLU A 101 -9.96 1.77 -20.45
C GLU A 101 -8.65 1.98 -19.70
N LEU A 102 -8.58 2.96 -18.80
CA LEU A 102 -7.44 3.12 -17.89
C LEU A 102 -7.25 1.88 -17.00
N LEU A 103 -8.33 1.36 -16.41
CA LEU A 103 -8.28 0.14 -15.60
C LEU A 103 -7.81 -1.07 -16.42
N LYS A 104 -8.29 -1.20 -17.66
CA LYS A 104 -7.87 -2.25 -18.58
C LYS A 104 -6.39 -2.14 -18.91
N ALA A 105 -5.91 -0.95 -19.26
CA ALA A 105 -4.50 -0.69 -19.54
C ALA A 105 -3.59 -1.03 -18.35
N ALA A 106 -3.98 -0.63 -17.12
CA ALA A 106 -3.25 -0.97 -15.91
C ALA A 106 -3.16 -2.49 -15.68
N ARG A 107 -4.25 -3.23 -15.94
CA ARG A 107 -4.28 -4.70 -15.85
C ARG A 107 -3.41 -5.37 -16.91
N GLU A 108 -3.40 -4.85 -18.14
CA GLU A 108 -2.58 -5.37 -19.23
C GLU A 108 -1.09 -5.13 -18.97
N GLU A 109 -0.72 -3.95 -18.49
CA GLU A 109 0.65 -3.67 -18.08
C GLU A 109 1.10 -4.61 -16.95
N PHE A 110 0.28 -4.78 -15.92
CA PHE A 110 0.56 -5.70 -14.82
C PHE A 110 0.79 -7.12 -15.32
N LYS A 111 -0.10 -7.67 -16.16
CA LYS A 111 0.06 -9.01 -16.75
C LYS A 111 1.36 -9.14 -17.52
N ARG A 112 1.78 -8.09 -18.25
CA ARG A 112 3.04 -8.07 -18.99
C ARG A 112 4.25 -8.10 -18.06
N ARG A 113 4.24 -7.30 -16.98
CA ARG A 113 5.36 -7.22 -16.02
C ARG A 113 5.45 -8.44 -15.11
N ALA A 114 4.32 -8.97 -14.65
CA ALA A 114 4.24 -10.11 -13.74
C ALA A 114 4.52 -11.47 -14.43
N LYS A 115 4.70 -11.49 -15.75
CA LYS A 115 4.93 -12.72 -16.53
C LYS A 115 6.15 -13.53 -16.07
N GLY A 116 7.14 -12.88 -15.46
CA GLY A 116 8.33 -13.54 -14.90
C GLY A 116 8.05 -14.44 -13.70
N GLY A 117 6.85 -14.37 -13.11
CA GLY A 117 6.51 -15.06 -11.88
C GLY A 117 7.20 -14.45 -10.65
N TYR A 118 6.70 -14.81 -9.48
CA TYR A 118 7.28 -14.41 -8.21
C TYR A 118 8.20 -15.51 -7.67
N THR A 119 9.39 -15.12 -7.24
CA THR A 119 10.25 -15.96 -6.39
C THR A 119 10.40 -15.26 -5.06
N CYS A 120 10.00 -15.92 -3.97
CA CYS A 120 10.14 -15.37 -2.63
C CYS A 120 11.63 -15.22 -2.30
N PRO A 121 12.11 -14.02 -1.91
CA PRO A 121 13.50 -13.83 -1.53
C PRO A 121 13.81 -14.41 -0.14
N ILE A 122 12.79 -14.79 0.63
CA ILE A 122 12.93 -15.41 1.95
C ILE A 122 13.06 -16.93 1.77
N GLU A 123 14.08 -17.53 2.39
CA GLU A 123 14.28 -18.97 2.29
C GLU A 123 13.13 -19.73 2.99
N PRO A 124 12.70 -20.90 2.48
CA PRO A 124 11.55 -21.63 3.02
C PRO A 124 11.63 -21.94 4.52
N GLU A 125 12.85 -22.14 5.04
CA GLU A 125 13.11 -22.50 6.44
C GLU A 125 13.37 -21.28 7.33
N THR A 126 13.32 -20.06 6.78
CA THR A 126 13.56 -18.84 7.55
C THR A 126 12.40 -18.63 8.53
N VAL A 127 12.73 -18.66 9.82
CA VAL A 127 11.80 -18.29 10.89
C VAL A 127 12.13 -16.90 11.42
N PRO A 128 11.11 -16.06 11.70
CA PRO A 128 11.34 -14.77 12.33
C PRO A 128 12.06 -14.96 13.66
N THR A 129 13.20 -14.30 13.82
CA THR A 129 13.90 -14.23 15.11
C THR A 129 13.40 -12.99 15.84
N ALA A 130 12.87 -13.16 17.05
CA ALA A 130 12.56 -12.02 17.89
C ALA A 130 13.87 -11.32 18.27
N LEU A 131 13.96 -10.02 17.98
CA LEU A 131 15.02 -9.14 18.48
C LEU A 131 14.70 -8.71 19.92
#